data_AF-A0A1Z5ILQ1-F1
#
_entry.id   AF-A0A1Z5ILQ1-F1
#
_cell.length_a   1.000
_cell.length_b   1.000
_cell.length_c   1.000
_cell.angle_alpha   90.00
_cell.angle_beta   90.00
_cell.angle_gamma   90.00
#
_symmetry.space_group_name_H-M   'P 1'
#
loop_
_entity.id
_entity.type
_entity.pdbx_description
1 polymer ?
#
loop_
_entity_poly.entity_id
_entity_poly.type
_entity_poly.pdbx_seq_one_letter_code
_entity_poly.pdbx_strand_id
1 'polypeptide(L)'
;MRTGLKTTIAGLAVTLGLMGLTAVPAHADAPSIAVASNTVFKHVKLDSTFMYNQYTKVTPYHLKSAKKSVYMWNDTHTKKLHNLKNYPNYTWYQTATGTKGKSKYVRVTNFSQTKVGWVWTGYLSKGYNSKGYQVTSKRYSQPTYAGGPFRLADPAKNAYLWDWTHTKVRLNLKDYTNQNLTKRNSVRMQHNGKQTWYAYVTVKTKKGNVQGYVAASLLAAGNTSNHANTDFVYPNGFNSTADYLEYIKDSNYQKLTRSIMALFPNTPVDLGMSKIAANNYDVRTPIDGEEDDDAIPTTGYKDIVAFNQVSRYLYDNRAASNDTKIAGVKKLLDAAGYTQAKRDSMTDYKLGIYNINNIPVSYLNDQTPDGKLAWYSLAVGKAE
;
A
#
# COMPACT_ATOMS: atom_id res chain seq x y z
N MET A 1 24.36 42.73 -57.07
CA MET A 1 25.08 43.45 -56.01
C MET A 1 24.41 43.15 -54.67
N ARG A 2 24.96 42.22 -53.89
CA ARG A 2 24.66 42.07 -52.46
C ARG A 2 25.98 41.81 -51.76
N THR A 3 26.36 42.75 -50.92
CA THR A 3 27.56 42.83 -50.12
C THR A 3 27.58 41.71 -49.09
N GLY A 4 28.72 41.02 -48.98
CA GLY A 4 28.98 40.06 -47.93
C GLY A 4 29.47 40.72 -46.65
N LEU A 5 29.21 40.07 -45.51
CA LEU A 5 29.98 40.26 -44.30
C LEU A 5 30.27 38.89 -43.69
N LYS A 6 31.57 38.58 -43.59
CA LYS A 6 32.12 37.43 -42.87
C LYS A 6 31.93 37.67 -41.37
N THR A 7 31.54 36.65 -40.62
CA THR A 7 31.63 36.68 -39.15
C THR A 7 32.33 35.44 -38.63
N THR A 8 33.32 35.72 -37.81
CA THR A 8 34.36 34.85 -37.28
C THR A 8 33.79 33.91 -36.21
N ILE A 9 34.12 32.62 -36.29
CA ILE A 9 33.85 31.65 -35.22
C ILE A 9 34.89 31.85 -34.12
N ALA A 10 34.47 32.43 -32.99
CA ALA A 10 35.21 32.38 -31.73
C ALA A 10 34.43 31.50 -30.75
N GLY A 11 35.13 30.54 -30.16
CA GLY A 11 34.56 29.42 -29.41
C GLY A 11 33.79 29.82 -28.16
N LEU A 12 32.63 29.19 -28.00
CA LEU A 12 31.90 29.07 -26.73
C LEU A 12 32.06 27.64 -26.23
N ALA A 13 32.85 27.48 -25.18
CA ALA A 13 33.00 26.25 -24.43
C ALA A 13 31.64 25.87 -23.82
N VAL A 14 31.24 24.62 -24.09
CA VAL A 14 29.96 24.01 -23.71
C VAL A 14 29.75 24.08 -22.19
N THR A 15 28.76 24.87 -21.79
CA THR A 15 28.17 24.84 -20.45
C THR A 15 27.52 23.48 -20.18
N LEU A 16 27.91 22.87 -19.06
CA LEU A 16 27.41 21.62 -18.52
C LEU A 16 25.88 21.56 -18.46
N GLY A 17 25.30 20.57 -19.14
CA GLY A 17 23.90 20.20 -18.99
C GLY A 17 23.62 19.58 -17.62
N LEU A 18 23.18 20.40 -16.67
CA LEU A 18 22.27 19.95 -15.62
C LEU A 18 20.84 19.98 -16.19
N MET A 19 20.38 18.86 -16.74
CA MET A 19 18.96 18.65 -16.99
C MET A 19 18.41 17.59 -16.04
N GLY A 20 17.59 18.07 -15.10
CA GLY A 20 16.37 17.41 -14.65
C GLY A 20 16.49 16.08 -13.90
N LEU A 21 16.86 16.12 -12.63
CA LEU A 21 16.29 15.20 -11.64
C LEU A 21 15.16 15.96 -10.95
N THR A 22 13.91 15.67 -11.33
CA THR A 22 12.73 16.25 -10.69
C THR A 22 12.75 15.89 -9.20
N ALA A 23 12.68 16.93 -8.38
CA ALA A 23 12.60 16.82 -6.94
C ALA A 23 11.31 16.07 -6.56
N VAL A 24 11.45 14.82 -6.14
CA VAL A 24 10.45 14.17 -5.30
C VAL A 24 10.53 14.86 -3.93
N PRO A 25 9.42 15.28 -3.30
CA PRO A 25 9.46 16.06 -2.06
C PRO A 25 10.28 15.31 -1.01
N ALA A 26 11.38 15.92 -0.61
CA ALA A 26 12.25 15.41 0.43
C ALA A 26 11.55 15.61 1.78
N HIS A 27 11.36 14.52 2.51
CA HIS A 27 11.45 14.62 3.97
C HIS A 27 12.80 15.29 4.27
N ALA A 28 12.78 16.41 5.00
CA ALA A 28 13.89 17.37 5.14
C ALA A 28 15.20 16.82 5.75
N ASP A 29 15.26 15.53 6.12
CA ASP A 29 16.42 14.88 6.73
C ASP A 29 17.05 13.75 5.88
N ALA A 30 16.58 13.50 4.65
CA ALA A 30 17.15 12.45 3.80
C ALA A 30 18.49 12.89 3.20
N PRO A 31 19.60 12.13 3.38
CA PRO A 31 20.89 12.52 2.82
C PRO A 31 20.84 12.48 1.28
N SER A 32 21.27 13.58 0.66
CA SER A 32 21.31 13.69 -0.81
C SER A 32 22.32 12.71 -1.42
N ILE A 33 21.91 12.05 -2.51
CA ILE A 33 22.81 11.21 -3.31
C ILE A 33 23.62 12.04 -4.31
N ALA A 34 23.24 13.28 -4.58
CA ALA A 34 24.11 14.20 -5.30
C ALA A 34 25.37 14.50 -4.49
N VAL A 35 26.50 14.69 -5.17
CA VAL A 35 27.72 15.23 -4.55
C VAL A 35 27.57 16.75 -4.53
N ALA A 36 27.78 17.37 -3.35
CA ALA A 36 27.70 18.81 -3.23
C ALA A 36 28.70 19.53 -4.18
N SER A 37 28.28 20.67 -4.74
CA SER A 37 29.10 21.47 -5.65
C SER A 37 30.41 21.98 -5.01
N ASN A 38 30.40 22.20 -3.70
CA ASN A 38 31.56 22.62 -2.90
C ASN A 38 32.37 21.44 -2.33
N THR A 39 32.25 20.25 -2.92
CA THR A 39 33.01 19.07 -2.48
C THR A 39 34.52 19.31 -2.49
N VAL A 40 35.20 18.82 -1.45
CA VAL A 40 36.68 18.89 -1.37
C VAL A 40 37.36 17.78 -2.17
N PHE A 41 36.58 16.79 -2.64
CA PHE A 41 37.09 15.69 -3.43
C PHE A 41 37.31 16.12 -4.89
N LYS A 42 38.43 15.68 -5.48
CA LYS A 42 38.83 15.99 -6.86
C LYS A 42 38.63 14.78 -7.76
N HIS A 43 38.59 15.02 -9.08
CA HIS A 43 38.37 14.00 -10.12
C HIS A 43 37.14 13.14 -9.84
N VAL A 44 36.04 13.77 -9.41
CA VAL A 44 34.82 13.08 -9.03
C VAL A 44 34.21 12.43 -10.28
N LYS A 45 33.98 11.12 -10.22
CA LYS A 45 33.23 10.38 -11.24
C LYS A 45 31.99 9.79 -10.60
N LEU A 46 30.82 10.21 -11.06
CA LEU A 46 29.53 9.74 -10.57
C LEU A 46 29.18 8.38 -11.16
N ASP A 47 28.44 7.59 -10.39
CA ASP A 47 27.84 6.32 -10.78
C ASP A 47 26.34 6.39 -10.46
N SER A 48 25.52 6.57 -11.50
CA SER A 48 24.07 6.69 -11.37
C SER A 48 23.35 5.33 -11.42
N THR A 49 24.06 4.22 -11.65
CA THR A 49 23.48 2.89 -11.85
C THR A 49 22.62 2.45 -10.66
N PHE A 50 23.00 2.84 -9.44
CA PHE A 50 22.22 2.59 -8.23
C PHE A 50 20.83 3.26 -8.28
N MET A 51 20.75 4.49 -8.77
CA MET A 51 19.50 5.27 -8.85
C MET A 51 18.50 4.64 -9.81
N TYR A 52 19.00 3.97 -10.85
CA TYR A 52 18.19 3.20 -11.80
C TYR A 52 17.85 1.78 -11.32
N ASN A 53 18.08 1.46 -10.04
CA ASN A 53 17.82 0.14 -9.44
C ASN A 53 18.62 -1.02 -10.08
N GLN A 54 19.73 -0.72 -10.76
CA GLN A 54 20.55 -1.71 -11.44
C GLN A 54 21.63 -2.29 -10.50
N TYR A 55 21.22 -2.80 -9.34
CA TYR A 55 22.13 -3.15 -8.23
C TYR A 55 23.25 -4.13 -8.60
N THR A 56 23.01 -5.07 -9.51
CA THR A 56 24.04 -6.02 -9.98
C THR A 56 25.14 -5.39 -10.82
N LYS A 57 24.92 -4.19 -11.37
CA LYS A 57 25.90 -3.44 -12.15
C LYS A 57 26.64 -2.39 -11.30
N VAL A 58 26.12 -2.05 -10.12
CA VAL A 58 26.80 -1.14 -9.19
C VAL A 58 27.98 -1.87 -8.56
N THR A 59 29.13 -1.19 -8.44
CA THR A 59 30.27 -1.77 -7.70
C THR A 59 29.93 -1.84 -6.20
N PRO A 60 29.80 -3.04 -5.61
CA PRO A 60 29.54 -3.17 -4.19
C PRO A 60 30.85 -3.18 -3.40
N TYR A 61 30.77 -2.71 -2.16
CA TYR A 61 31.86 -2.73 -1.20
C TYR A 61 31.38 -3.27 0.15
N HIS A 62 32.31 -3.85 0.89
CA HIS A 62 32.13 -4.18 2.30
C HIS A 62 33.40 -3.85 3.08
N LEU A 63 33.29 -3.78 4.42
CA LEU A 63 34.44 -3.52 5.27
C LEU A 63 35.44 -4.68 5.24
N LYS A 64 36.73 -4.37 5.11
CA LYS A 64 37.80 -5.35 5.32
C LYS A 64 37.82 -5.89 6.74
N SER A 65 37.54 -5.04 7.72
CA SER A 65 37.50 -5.40 9.14
C SER A 65 36.54 -4.50 9.89
N ALA A 66 35.62 -5.12 10.64
CA ALA A 66 34.72 -4.43 11.56
C ALA A 66 35.37 -4.11 12.92
N LYS A 67 36.62 -4.53 13.15
CA LYS A 67 37.34 -4.27 14.41
C LYS A 67 37.93 -2.86 14.48
N LYS A 68 38.13 -2.21 13.33
CA LYS A 68 38.72 -0.87 13.24
C LYS A 68 37.62 0.17 12.98
N SER A 69 37.77 1.35 13.57
CA SER A 69 36.90 2.49 13.23
C SER A 69 37.15 2.92 11.79
N VAL A 70 36.07 3.00 11.00
CA VAL A 70 36.09 3.39 9.60
C VAL A 70 35.02 4.44 9.42
N TYR A 71 35.42 5.68 9.16
CA TYR A 71 34.47 6.79 9.09
C TYR A 71 34.00 7.05 7.66
N MET A 72 32.70 7.24 7.53
CA MET A 72 32.05 7.90 6.39
C MET A 72 32.06 9.40 6.62
N TRP A 73 32.51 10.16 5.63
CA TRP A 73 32.65 11.61 5.68
C TRP A 73 31.62 12.29 4.78
N ASN A 74 31.24 13.52 5.16
CA ASN A 74 30.48 14.41 4.27
C ASN A 74 31.32 14.88 3.07
N ASP A 75 30.68 15.55 2.11
CA ASP A 75 31.31 15.98 0.85
C ASP A 75 32.43 17.02 1.07
N THR A 76 32.41 17.78 2.16
CA THR A 76 33.48 18.73 2.52
C THR A 76 34.55 18.12 3.42
N HIS A 77 34.42 16.84 3.80
CA HIS A 77 35.32 16.12 4.69
C HIS A 77 35.61 16.86 6.02
N THR A 78 34.60 17.53 6.55
CA THR A 78 34.64 18.26 7.83
C THR A 78 33.91 17.49 8.93
N LYS A 79 32.95 16.63 8.57
CA LYS A 79 32.09 15.90 9.50
C LYS A 79 32.14 14.40 9.23
N LYS A 80 32.35 13.63 10.30
CA LYS A 80 32.13 12.18 10.32
C LYS A 80 30.62 11.95 10.42
N LEU A 81 30.03 11.33 9.41
CA LEU A 81 28.61 11.02 9.35
C LEU A 81 28.29 9.72 10.08
N HIS A 82 29.07 8.67 9.79
CA HIS A 82 28.85 7.34 10.34
C HIS A 82 30.18 6.62 10.56
N ASN A 83 30.23 5.73 11.54
CA ASN A 83 31.31 4.75 11.68
C ASN A 83 30.83 3.41 11.13
N LEU A 84 31.42 2.97 10.01
CA LEU A 84 31.03 1.75 9.30
C LEU A 84 31.20 0.49 10.17
N LYS A 85 32.04 0.52 11.22
CA LYS A 85 32.23 -0.62 12.14
C LYS A 85 30.91 -1.06 12.80
N ASN A 86 29.96 -0.13 12.93
CA ASN A 86 28.64 -0.37 13.52
C ASN A 86 27.68 -1.06 12.52
N TYR A 87 28.12 -1.32 11.29
CA TYR A 87 27.33 -1.94 10.22
C TYR A 87 28.11 -3.11 9.57
N PRO A 88 28.53 -4.11 10.36
CA PRO A 88 29.47 -5.15 9.91
C PRO A 88 28.92 -6.08 8.82
N ASN A 89 27.59 -6.14 8.67
CA ASN A 89 26.88 -6.96 7.70
C ASN A 89 26.39 -6.18 6.47
N TYR A 90 26.67 -4.87 6.38
CA TYR A 90 26.18 -4.07 5.26
C TYR A 90 27.01 -4.34 4.00
N THR A 91 26.32 -4.34 2.86
CA THR A 91 26.91 -4.03 1.56
C THR A 91 26.67 -2.56 1.27
N TRP A 92 27.74 -1.87 0.84
CA TRP A 92 27.75 -0.47 0.46
C TRP A 92 27.83 -0.35 -1.05
N TYR A 93 26.94 0.43 -1.64
CA TYR A 93 26.85 0.58 -3.10
C TYR A 93 27.56 1.87 -3.52
N GLN A 94 28.49 1.77 -4.47
CA GLN A 94 29.20 2.95 -5.00
C GLN A 94 28.24 3.91 -5.69
N THR A 95 28.38 5.20 -5.40
CA THR A 95 27.68 6.29 -6.11
C THR A 95 28.63 7.30 -6.72
N ALA A 96 29.89 7.35 -6.26
CA ALA A 96 30.95 8.12 -6.89
C ALA A 96 32.34 7.62 -6.50
N THR A 97 33.35 8.02 -7.26
CA THR A 97 34.78 7.93 -6.88
C THR A 97 35.41 9.31 -6.92
N GLY A 98 36.52 9.49 -6.22
CA GLY A 98 37.26 10.76 -6.18
C GLY A 98 38.54 10.66 -5.37
N THR A 99 39.30 11.75 -5.30
CA THR A 99 40.54 11.82 -4.52
C THR A 99 40.53 12.98 -3.54
N LYS A 100 41.23 12.83 -2.42
CA LYS A 100 41.57 13.93 -1.50
C LYS A 100 43.06 13.84 -1.23
N GLY A 101 43.82 14.82 -1.72
CA GLY A 101 45.28 14.72 -1.82
C GLY A 101 45.66 13.48 -2.66
N LYS A 102 46.63 12.69 -2.16
CA LYS A 102 47.08 11.45 -2.83
C LYS A 102 46.17 10.24 -2.55
N SER A 103 45.16 10.38 -1.67
CA SER A 103 44.32 9.27 -1.25
C SER A 103 43.07 9.11 -2.12
N LYS A 104 42.73 7.86 -2.45
CA LYS A 104 41.51 7.51 -3.19
C LYS A 104 40.34 7.30 -2.23
N TYR A 105 39.20 7.85 -2.60
CA TYR A 105 37.94 7.73 -1.86
C TYR A 105 36.83 7.23 -2.77
N VAL A 106 35.87 6.56 -2.16
CA VAL A 106 34.62 6.13 -2.79
C VAL A 106 33.46 6.68 -2.01
N ARG A 107 32.50 7.29 -2.70
CA ARG A 107 31.21 7.66 -2.12
C ARG A 107 30.29 6.47 -2.22
N VAL A 108 29.70 6.09 -1.10
CA VAL A 108 28.84 4.91 -1.01
C VAL A 108 27.53 5.21 -0.30
N THR A 109 26.52 4.40 -0.60
CA THR A 109 25.21 4.41 0.05
C THR A 109 24.81 3.02 0.54
N ASN A 110 23.96 2.96 1.57
CA ASN A 110 23.25 1.73 1.90
C ASN A 110 21.99 1.58 1.02
N PHE A 111 21.40 0.38 0.94
CA PHE A 111 20.26 0.13 0.05
C PHE A 111 19.08 1.11 0.25
N SER A 112 18.72 1.43 1.50
CA SER A 112 17.61 2.35 1.79
C SER A 112 17.96 3.83 1.65
N GLN A 113 19.17 4.17 1.21
CA GLN A 113 19.63 5.55 0.97
C GLN A 113 19.66 6.44 2.22
N THR A 114 19.61 5.84 3.41
CA THR A 114 19.62 6.57 4.69
C THR A 114 21.03 6.95 5.17
N LYS A 115 22.07 6.43 4.53
CA LYS A 115 23.48 6.60 4.91
C LYS A 115 24.29 6.76 3.64
N VAL A 116 24.82 7.95 3.42
CA VAL A 116 25.55 8.30 2.19
C VAL A 116 26.78 9.13 2.55
N GLY A 117 27.92 8.83 1.93
CA GLY A 117 29.12 9.65 2.11
C GLY A 117 30.40 8.97 1.64
N TRP A 118 31.52 9.65 1.86
CA TRP A 118 32.84 9.27 1.36
C TRP A 118 33.61 8.39 2.35
N VAL A 119 34.21 7.32 1.85
CA VAL A 119 35.04 6.40 2.61
C VAL A 119 36.36 6.21 1.89
N TRP A 120 37.45 6.19 2.65
CA TRP A 120 38.77 5.88 2.09
C TRP A 120 38.78 4.42 1.59
N THR A 121 39.19 4.22 0.34
CA THR A 121 39.07 2.91 -0.32
C THR A 121 39.91 1.82 0.34
N GLY A 122 40.99 2.19 1.04
CA GLY A 122 41.85 1.23 1.73
C GLY A 122 41.16 0.46 2.87
N TYR A 123 40.02 0.96 3.39
CA TYR A 123 39.20 0.26 4.39
C TYR A 123 38.20 -0.74 3.79
N LEU A 124 38.04 -0.75 2.47
CA LEU A 124 36.97 -1.49 1.79
C LEU A 124 37.50 -2.58 0.88
N SER A 125 36.79 -3.70 0.86
CA SER A 125 36.93 -4.75 -0.16
C SER A 125 35.81 -4.61 -1.18
N LYS A 126 36.11 -4.85 -2.45
CA LYS A 126 35.09 -4.94 -3.50
C LYS A 126 34.29 -6.25 -3.34
N GLY A 127 33.03 -6.23 -3.73
CA GLY A 127 32.13 -7.36 -3.64
C GLY A 127 31.08 -7.21 -2.54
N TYR A 128 30.02 -7.99 -2.65
CA TYR A 128 28.97 -8.05 -1.65
C TYR A 128 29.47 -8.63 -0.32
N ASN A 129 28.90 -8.17 0.79
CA ASN A 129 29.18 -8.71 2.11
C ASN A 129 28.47 -10.06 2.29
N SER A 130 29.22 -11.15 2.48
CA SER A 130 28.65 -12.49 2.66
C SER A 130 27.91 -12.68 3.99
N LYS A 131 28.14 -11.83 4.99
CA LYS A 131 27.55 -11.93 6.34
C LYS A 131 26.16 -11.31 6.45
N GLY A 132 25.67 -10.66 5.41
CA GLY A 132 24.39 -9.96 5.43
C GLY A 132 23.59 -10.19 4.17
N TYR A 133 22.33 -9.74 4.22
CA TYR A 133 21.44 -9.81 3.08
C TYR A 133 21.83 -8.78 2.02
N GLN A 134 21.81 -9.22 0.77
CA GLN A 134 22.26 -8.45 -0.38
C GLN A 134 21.09 -8.18 -1.30
N VAL A 135 20.73 -6.91 -1.52
CA VAL A 135 19.69 -6.60 -2.50
C VAL A 135 20.30 -6.63 -3.90
N THR A 136 19.76 -7.50 -4.74
CA THR A 136 20.22 -7.73 -6.12
C THR A 136 19.22 -7.21 -7.17
N SER A 137 17.96 -6.99 -6.78
CA SER A 137 16.94 -6.42 -7.66
C SER A 137 15.88 -5.68 -6.85
N LYS A 138 15.28 -4.65 -7.45
CA LYS A 138 14.06 -3.99 -6.98
C LYS A 138 13.13 -3.80 -8.18
N ARG A 139 11.86 -4.18 -8.04
CA ARG A 139 10.87 -4.14 -9.10
C ARG A 139 9.57 -3.51 -8.62
N TYR A 140 8.91 -2.80 -9.53
CA TYR A 140 7.67 -2.05 -9.29
C TYR A 140 6.52 -2.45 -10.21
N SER A 141 6.73 -3.42 -11.11
CA SER A 141 5.68 -3.88 -12.03
C SER A 141 4.51 -4.48 -11.26
N GLN A 142 3.30 -4.02 -11.55
CA GLN A 142 2.06 -4.50 -10.95
C GLN A 142 1.41 -5.60 -11.82
N PRO A 143 0.67 -6.57 -11.24
CA PRO A 143 0.54 -6.86 -9.80
C PRO A 143 1.67 -7.75 -9.24
N THR A 144 2.60 -8.19 -10.09
CA THR A 144 3.61 -9.21 -9.75
C THR A 144 4.54 -8.74 -8.62
N TYR A 145 5.11 -7.55 -8.74
CA TYR A 145 6.11 -7.01 -7.82
C TYR A 145 5.61 -5.82 -6.98
N ALA A 146 4.51 -5.19 -7.37
CA ALA A 146 3.85 -4.13 -6.63
C ALA A 146 2.34 -4.17 -6.86
N GLY A 147 1.58 -3.32 -6.17
CA GLY A 147 0.13 -3.23 -6.31
C GLY A 147 -0.62 -4.44 -5.76
N GLY A 148 -1.94 -4.37 -5.84
CA GLY A 148 -2.88 -5.41 -5.44
C GLY A 148 -3.04 -5.61 -3.93
N PRO A 149 -4.21 -6.11 -3.48
CA PRO A 149 -4.39 -6.62 -2.13
C PRO A 149 -3.74 -8.00 -2.00
N PHE A 150 -3.05 -8.20 -0.89
CA PHE A 150 -2.46 -9.47 -0.48
C PHE A 150 -2.86 -9.76 0.97
N ARG A 151 -2.89 -11.03 1.31
CA ARG A 151 -3.04 -11.53 2.68
C ARG A 151 -1.92 -12.52 2.99
N LEU A 152 -1.82 -12.96 4.23
CA LEU A 152 -1.01 -14.13 4.54
C LEU A 152 -1.58 -15.37 3.85
N ALA A 153 -0.70 -16.15 3.22
CA ALA A 153 -1.09 -17.41 2.61
C ALA A 153 -1.59 -18.42 3.66
N ASP A 154 -1.03 -18.37 4.86
CA ASP A 154 -1.45 -19.18 6.01
C ASP A 154 -1.51 -18.26 7.25
N PRO A 155 -2.71 -17.88 7.73
CA PRO A 155 -2.88 -16.96 8.85
C PRO A 155 -2.46 -17.57 10.20
N ALA A 156 -2.33 -18.90 10.31
CA ALA A 156 -1.91 -19.57 11.53
C ALA A 156 -0.37 -19.62 11.68
N LYS A 157 0.37 -19.47 10.57
CA LYS A 157 1.83 -19.54 10.58
C LYS A 157 2.46 -18.18 10.86
N ASN A 158 3.58 -18.21 11.59
CA ASN A 158 4.41 -17.02 11.78
C ASN A 158 4.94 -16.53 10.42
N ALA A 159 4.69 -15.26 10.12
CA ALA A 159 5.21 -14.59 8.95
C ALA A 159 5.79 -13.25 9.39
N TYR A 160 7.11 -13.10 9.35
CA TYR A 160 7.76 -11.94 9.95
C TYR A 160 7.97 -10.83 8.92
N LEU A 161 7.69 -9.60 9.36
CA LEU A 161 8.05 -8.38 8.66
C LEU A 161 9.44 -7.94 9.14
N TRP A 162 10.43 -7.97 8.27
CA TRP A 162 11.82 -7.67 8.59
C TRP A 162 12.22 -6.25 8.18
N ASP A 163 13.28 -5.72 8.80
CA ASP A 163 14.07 -4.67 8.16
C ASP A 163 14.83 -5.20 6.93
N TRP A 164 15.31 -4.30 6.06
CA TRP A 164 15.95 -4.72 4.80
C TRP A 164 17.24 -5.53 5.04
N THR A 165 17.89 -5.34 6.20
CA THR A 165 19.10 -6.06 6.61
C THR A 165 18.81 -7.43 7.23
N HIS A 166 17.54 -7.79 7.45
CA HIS A 166 17.14 -9.03 8.12
C HIS A 166 17.80 -9.23 9.49
N THR A 167 18.01 -8.13 10.20
CA THR A 167 18.60 -8.12 11.56
C THR A 167 17.55 -7.88 12.63
N LYS A 168 16.40 -7.34 12.26
CA LYS A 168 15.33 -6.99 13.19
C LYS A 168 13.98 -7.39 12.63
N VAL A 169 13.29 -8.26 13.37
CA VAL A 169 11.84 -8.46 13.20
C VAL A 169 11.15 -7.18 13.65
N ARG A 170 10.35 -6.60 12.76
CA ARG A 170 9.54 -5.41 13.02
C ARG A 170 8.17 -5.78 13.55
N LEU A 171 7.55 -6.80 12.95
CA LEU A 171 6.24 -7.35 13.31
C LEU A 171 6.17 -8.84 12.97
N ASN A 172 5.26 -9.54 13.62
CA ASN A 172 4.74 -10.82 13.14
C ASN A 172 3.36 -10.59 12.51
N LEU A 173 3.22 -10.88 11.22
CA LEU A 173 2.02 -10.58 10.44
C LEU A 173 0.84 -11.46 10.82
N LYS A 174 1.06 -12.60 11.51
CA LYS A 174 -0.04 -13.44 12.00
C LYS A 174 -0.98 -12.68 12.95
N ASP A 175 -0.45 -11.66 13.63
CA ASP A 175 -1.18 -10.82 14.58
C ASP A 175 -1.95 -9.67 13.87
N TYR A 176 -1.86 -9.60 12.53
CA TYR A 176 -2.43 -8.54 11.70
C TYR A 176 -3.13 -9.13 10.46
N THR A 177 -3.86 -10.22 10.62
CA THR A 177 -4.55 -10.91 9.53
C THR A 177 -5.85 -10.21 9.10
N ASN A 178 -6.32 -9.24 9.88
CA ASN A 178 -7.57 -8.52 9.64
C ASN A 178 -7.44 -7.31 8.70
N GLN A 179 -6.38 -7.25 7.90
CA GLN A 179 -6.15 -6.16 6.97
C GLN A 179 -5.48 -6.67 5.69
N ASN A 180 -5.76 -5.98 4.58
CA ASN A 180 -5.05 -6.20 3.33
C ASN A 180 -3.66 -5.59 3.38
N LEU A 181 -2.68 -6.34 2.88
CA LEU A 181 -1.33 -5.87 2.63
C LEU A 181 -1.22 -5.39 1.18
N THR A 182 -0.66 -4.22 0.97
CA THR A 182 -0.34 -3.73 -0.38
C THR A 182 1.17 -3.72 -0.59
N LYS A 183 1.63 -4.34 -1.67
CA LYS A 183 3.03 -4.33 -2.06
C LYS A 183 3.36 -3.00 -2.71
N ARG A 184 4.25 -2.19 -2.11
CA ARG A 184 4.74 -0.97 -2.77
C ARG A 184 5.78 -1.29 -3.84
N ASN A 185 6.62 -2.29 -3.58
CA ASN A 185 7.61 -2.85 -4.49
C ASN A 185 8.06 -4.20 -3.93
N SER A 186 8.85 -4.93 -4.72
CA SER A 186 9.50 -6.15 -4.27
C SER A 186 10.99 -6.10 -4.55
N VAL A 187 11.77 -6.71 -3.67
CA VAL A 187 13.22 -6.80 -3.77
C VAL A 187 13.66 -8.26 -3.78
N ARG A 188 14.67 -8.56 -4.59
CA ARG A 188 15.32 -9.88 -4.56
C ARG A 188 16.53 -9.77 -3.66
N MET A 189 16.52 -10.52 -2.57
CA MET A 189 17.64 -10.57 -1.63
C MET A 189 18.39 -11.89 -1.75
N GLN A 190 19.72 -11.82 -1.66
CA GLN A 190 20.63 -12.97 -1.61
C GLN A 190 21.27 -13.07 -0.23
N HIS A 191 21.29 -14.28 0.33
CA HIS A 191 21.99 -14.61 1.57
C HIS A 191 22.39 -16.09 1.56
N ASN A 192 23.65 -16.39 1.92
CA ASN A 192 24.20 -17.76 1.91
C ASN A 192 23.93 -18.54 0.61
N GLY A 193 24.10 -17.87 -0.54
CA GLY A 193 23.86 -18.46 -1.87
C GLY A 193 22.39 -18.59 -2.27
N LYS A 194 21.45 -18.45 -1.33
CA LYS A 194 20.00 -18.50 -1.62
C LYS A 194 19.48 -17.13 -2.02
N GLN A 195 18.65 -17.08 -3.05
CA GLN A 195 17.91 -15.89 -3.46
C GLN A 195 16.43 -16.02 -3.11
N THR A 196 15.82 -14.94 -2.62
CA THR A 196 14.39 -14.92 -2.26
C THR A 196 13.80 -13.55 -2.58
N TRP A 197 12.58 -13.54 -3.10
CA TRP A 197 11.81 -12.32 -3.29
C TRP A 197 11.12 -11.91 -2.00
N TYR A 198 11.22 -10.64 -1.66
CA TYR A 198 10.55 -10.03 -0.52
C TYR A 198 9.68 -8.87 -0.97
N ALA A 199 8.44 -8.86 -0.53
CA ALA A 199 7.51 -7.76 -0.73
C ALA A 199 7.73 -6.68 0.32
N TYR A 200 7.82 -5.42 -0.11
CA TYR A 200 7.81 -4.26 0.78
C TYR A 200 6.37 -3.82 1.03
N VAL A 201 5.89 -3.99 2.27
CA VAL A 201 4.51 -3.73 2.66
C VAL A 201 4.44 -2.73 3.80
N THR A 202 3.27 -2.10 3.96
CA THR A 202 2.91 -1.28 5.11
C THR A 202 1.82 -1.99 5.91
N VAL A 203 1.98 -2.08 7.23
CA VAL A 203 1.01 -2.65 8.15
C VAL A 203 0.50 -1.55 9.08
N LYS A 204 -0.81 -1.39 9.17
CA LYS A 204 -1.45 -0.47 10.11
C LYS A 204 -1.48 -1.12 11.49
N THR A 205 -0.96 -0.42 12.49
CA THR A 205 -0.99 -0.85 13.89
C THR A 205 -1.57 0.25 14.78
N LYS A 206 -1.93 -0.10 16.02
CA LYS A 206 -2.41 0.89 17.02
C LYS A 206 -1.39 2.00 17.31
N LYS A 207 -0.09 1.75 17.09
CA LYS A 207 1.00 2.72 17.30
C LYS A 207 1.43 3.45 16.02
N GLY A 208 0.63 3.33 14.96
CA GLY A 208 0.94 3.88 13.64
C GLY A 208 1.43 2.83 12.65
N ASN A 209 1.84 3.30 11.47
CA ASN A 209 2.20 2.45 10.35
C ASN A 209 3.61 1.87 10.50
N VAL A 210 3.75 0.57 10.27
CA VAL A 210 5.05 -0.11 10.23
C VAL A 210 5.32 -0.64 8.84
N GLN A 211 6.51 -0.35 8.30
CA GLN A 211 6.93 -0.79 6.98
C GLN A 211 8.09 -1.78 7.07
N GLY A 212 8.14 -2.75 6.15
CA GLY A 212 9.22 -3.72 6.10
C GLY A 212 9.05 -4.76 4.99
N TYR A 213 9.86 -5.80 5.07
CA TYR A 213 10.01 -6.83 4.05
C TYR A 213 9.51 -8.17 4.55
N VAL A 214 8.62 -8.80 3.80
CA VAL A 214 8.13 -10.17 4.06
C VAL A 214 8.43 -11.04 2.85
N ALA A 215 8.82 -12.30 3.07
CA ALA A 215 9.06 -13.23 1.97
C ALA A 215 7.77 -13.36 1.13
N ALA A 216 7.89 -13.14 -0.18
CA ALA A 216 6.72 -13.11 -1.07
C ALA A 216 5.96 -14.44 -1.09
N SER A 217 6.65 -15.57 -0.84
CA SER A 217 6.06 -16.90 -0.74
C SER A 217 5.13 -17.09 0.47
N LEU A 218 5.14 -16.16 1.44
CA LEU A 218 4.23 -16.19 2.59
C LEU A 218 2.95 -15.38 2.34
N LEU A 219 2.81 -14.78 1.16
CA LEU A 219 1.67 -13.96 0.77
C LEU A 219 0.83 -14.67 -0.30
N ALA A 220 -0.48 -14.50 -0.21
CA ALA A 220 -1.45 -14.88 -1.24
C ALA A 220 -2.13 -13.63 -1.80
N ALA A 221 -2.40 -13.62 -3.10
CA ALA A 221 -3.13 -12.53 -3.75
C ALA A 221 -4.61 -12.53 -3.36
N GLY A 222 -5.20 -11.34 -3.27
CA GLY A 222 -6.62 -11.13 -2.92
C GLY A 222 -6.82 -10.60 -1.50
N ASN A 223 -8.06 -10.26 -1.19
CA ASN A 223 -8.44 -9.68 0.09
C ASN A 223 -8.38 -10.71 1.22
N THR A 224 -8.20 -10.23 2.46
CA THR A 224 -8.43 -11.04 3.66
C THR A 224 -9.92 -11.33 3.84
N SER A 225 -10.24 -12.50 4.39
CA SER A 225 -11.59 -12.84 4.88
C SER A 225 -11.72 -12.64 6.39
N ASN A 226 -10.63 -12.29 7.09
CA ASN A 226 -10.70 -11.93 8.50
C ASN A 226 -11.10 -10.46 8.61
N HIS A 227 -12.34 -10.21 9.00
CA HIS A 227 -12.87 -8.86 9.21
C HIS A 227 -13.00 -8.49 10.70
N ALA A 228 -12.31 -9.21 11.58
CA ALA A 228 -12.36 -8.92 13.00
C ALA A 228 -11.82 -7.51 13.29
N ASN A 229 -12.54 -6.74 14.12
CA ASN A 229 -12.18 -5.37 14.49
C ASN A 229 -12.06 -4.39 13.30
N THR A 230 -12.72 -4.67 12.17
CA THR A 230 -12.93 -3.66 11.13
C THR A 230 -14.25 -2.94 11.39
N ASP A 231 -14.26 -1.62 11.22
CA ASP A 231 -15.49 -0.83 11.37
C ASP A 231 -16.45 -1.13 10.22
N PHE A 232 -15.93 -1.18 8.99
CA PHE A 232 -16.67 -1.59 7.80
C PHE A 232 -15.74 -2.15 6.71
N VAL A 233 -16.34 -2.82 5.72
CA VAL A 233 -15.66 -3.39 4.55
C VAL A 233 -16.52 -3.08 3.32
N TYR A 234 -15.91 -2.46 2.31
CA TYR A 234 -16.58 -2.15 1.04
C TYR A 234 -17.05 -3.42 0.31
N PRO A 235 -18.07 -3.36 -0.57
CA PRO A 235 -18.61 -4.53 -1.26
C PRO A 235 -17.57 -5.35 -2.02
N ASN A 236 -16.58 -4.69 -2.64
CA ASN A 236 -15.48 -5.34 -3.37
C ASN A 236 -14.37 -5.92 -2.46
N GLY A 237 -14.48 -5.72 -1.15
CA GLY A 237 -13.59 -6.30 -0.14
C GLY A 237 -13.88 -7.78 0.15
N PHE A 238 -15.09 -8.27 -0.11
CA PHE A 238 -15.50 -9.64 0.16
C PHE A 238 -15.12 -10.60 -0.97
N ASN A 239 -14.70 -11.80 -0.59
CA ASN A 239 -14.23 -12.84 -1.52
C ASN A 239 -15.35 -13.79 -1.96
N SER A 240 -16.42 -13.92 -1.16
CA SER A 240 -17.55 -14.82 -1.43
C SER A 240 -18.79 -14.45 -0.62
N THR A 241 -19.94 -15.04 -0.96
CA THR A 241 -21.17 -14.92 -0.13
C THR A 241 -20.95 -15.43 1.30
N ALA A 242 -20.16 -16.49 1.48
CA ALA A 242 -19.84 -17.00 2.82
C ALA A 242 -19.01 -16.00 3.65
N ASP A 243 -18.00 -15.37 3.03
CA ASP A 243 -17.16 -14.33 3.65
C ASP A 243 -18.02 -13.11 4.07
N TYR A 244 -18.94 -12.70 3.20
CA TYR A 244 -19.85 -11.60 3.51
C TYR A 244 -20.83 -11.92 4.65
N LEU A 245 -21.39 -13.14 4.66
CA LEU A 245 -22.26 -13.60 5.73
C LEU A 245 -21.53 -13.70 7.08
N GLU A 246 -20.28 -14.15 7.08
CA GLU A 246 -19.43 -14.18 8.28
C GLU A 246 -19.20 -12.76 8.83
N TYR A 247 -18.87 -11.81 7.95
CA TYR A 247 -18.80 -10.39 8.33
C TYR A 247 -20.12 -9.86 8.92
N ILE A 248 -21.26 -10.13 8.28
CA ILE A 248 -22.57 -9.71 8.78
C ILE A 248 -22.86 -10.31 10.15
N LYS A 249 -22.48 -11.57 10.38
CA LYS A 249 -22.68 -12.27 11.63
C LYS A 249 -21.85 -11.65 12.76
N ASP A 250 -20.57 -11.43 12.52
CA ASP A 250 -19.59 -11.13 13.58
C ASP A 250 -19.46 -9.63 13.86
N SER A 251 -19.72 -8.76 12.87
CA SER A 251 -19.57 -7.32 13.05
C SER A 251 -20.64 -6.72 14.00
N ASN A 252 -20.17 -5.89 14.93
CA ASN A 252 -21.02 -5.14 15.86
C ASN A 252 -21.90 -4.11 15.16
N TYR A 253 -21.50 -3.61 14.00
CA TYR A 253 -22.24 -2.61 13.23
C TYR A 253 -23.32 -3.22 12.32
N GLN A 254 -23.39 -4.54 12.21
CA GLN A 254 -24.30 -5.25 11.30
C GLN A 254 -25.62 -5.71 11.96
N LYS A 255 -25.94 -5.24 13.18
CA LYS A 255 -27.21 -5.55 13.87
C LYS A 255 -28.44 -5.22 13.01
N LEU A 256 -28.46 -4.04 12.39
CA LEU A 256 -29.57 -3.62 11.53
C LEU A 256 -29.71 -4.53 10.31
N THR A 257 -28.59 -4.86 9.65
CA THR A 257 -28.57 -5.78 8.50
C THR A 257 -29.17 -7.13 8.85
N ARG A 258 -28.78 -7.71 9.99
CA ARG A 258 -29.35 -8.98 10.49
C ARG A 258 -30.86 -8.89 10.73
N SER A 259 -31.34 -7.77 11.27
CA SER A 259 -32.78 -7.55 11.47
C SER A 259 -33.56 -7.38 10.16
N ILE A 260 -32.97 -6.77 9.12
CA ILE A 260 -33.59 -6.67 7.79
C ILE A 260 -33.60 -8.04 7.10
N MET A 261 -32.51 -8.81 7.20
CA MET A 261 -32.44 -10.18 6.67
C MET A 261 -33.55 -11.06 7.24
N ALA A 262 -33.87 -10.91 8.53
CA ALA A 262 -34.94 -11.66 9.17
C ALA A 262 -36.35 -11.36 8.60
N LEU A 263 -36.53 -10.28 7.84
CA LEU A 263 -37.79 -9.98 7.15
C LEU A 263 -37.99 -10.82 5.87
N PHE A 264 -36.91 -11.49 5.40
CA PHE A 264 -36.87 -12.30 4.18
C PHE A 264 -36.36 -13.73 4.50
N PRO A 265 -37.11 -14.52 5.28
CA PRO A 265 -36.60 -15.77 5.86
C PRO A 265 -36.20 -16.83 4.82
N ASN A 266 -36.79 -16.78 3.62
CA ASN A 266 -36.57 -17.75 2.55
C ASN A 266 -35.78 -17.18 1.36
N THR A 267 -35.27 -15.95 1.47
CA THR A 267 -34.49 -15.29 0.41
C THR A 267 -33.04 -15.12 0.88
N PRO A 268 -32.14 -16.06 0.53
CA PRO A 268 -30.77 -16.02 1.03
C PRO A 268 -30.01 -14.80 0.51
N VAL A 269 -29.18 -14.21 1.37
CA VAL A 269 -28.24 -13.16 0.99
C VAL A 269 -27.26 -13.70 -0.05
N ASP A 270 -27.00 -12.89 -1.07
CA ASP A 270 -25.96 -13.16 -2.06
C ASP A 270 -25.04 -11.96 -2.24
N LEU A 271 -23.73 -12.20 -2.33
CA LEU A 271 -22.73 -11.13 -2.50
C LEU A 271 -22.84 -10.42 -3.85
N GLY A 272 -23.10 -11.13 -4.94
CA GLY A 272 -23.29 -10.55 -6.27
C GLY A 272 -24.51 -9.62 -6.29
N MET A 273 -25.65 -10.09 -5.76
CA MET A 273 -26.85 -9.25 -5.63
C MET A 273 -26.62 -8.07 -4.68
N SER A 274 -25.83 -8.26 -3.60
CA SER A 274 -25.49 -7.18 -2.66
C SER A 274 -24.55 -6.13 -3.27
N LYS A 275 -23.63 -6.53 -4.15
CA LYS A 275 -22.80 -5.61 -4.93
C LYS A 275 -23.67 -4.80 -5.90
N ILE A 276 -24.61 -5.45 -6.61
CA ILE A 276 -25.54 -4.74 -7.49
C ILE A 276 -26.37 -3.74 -6.68
N ALA A 277 -26.94 -4.16 -5.55
CA ALA A 277 -27.69 -3.27 -4.67
C ALA A 277 -26.85 -2.07 -4.21
N ALA A 278 -25.62 -2.30 -3.76
CA ALA A 278 -24.73 -1.26 -3.25
C ALA A 278 -24.26 -0.25 -4.30
N ASN A 279 -24.06 -0.66 -5.56
CA ASN A 279 -23.52 0.23 -6.60
C ASN A 279 -24.61 0.85 -7.50
N ASN A 280 -25.78 0.21 -7.62
CA ASN A 280 -26.81 0.65 -8.58
C ASN A 280 -28.06 1.25 -7.89
N TYR A 281 -28.29 0.93 -6.61
CA TYR A 281 -29.56 1.18 -5.92
C TYR A 281 -29.40 1.68 -4.48
N ASP A 282 -28.28 2.34 -4.19
CA ASP A 282 -27.95 2.76 -2.83
C ASP A 282 -28.37 4.20 -2.50
N VAL A 283 -28.31 4.50 -1.21
CA VAL A 283 -28.32 5.86 -0.68
C VAL A 283 -27.18 5.94 0.34
N ARG A 284 -26.17 6.77 0.06
CA ARG A 284 -24.96 6.89 0.88
C ARG A 284 -24.57 8.33 1.17
N THR A 285 -23.77 8.50 2.21
CA THR A 285 -23.15 9.79 2.57
C THR A 285 -22.18 10.17 1.45
N PRO A 286 -22.31 11.36 0.84
CA PRO A 286 -21.34 11.84 -0.14
C PRO A 286 -20.00 12.09 0.57
N ILE A 287 -18.91 11.69 -0.09
CA ILE A 287 -17.54 11.88 0.37
C ILE A 287 -16.83 12.76 -0.66
N ASP A 288 -16.21 13.85 -0.21
CA ASP A 288 -15.47 14.76 -1.09
C ASP A 288 -14.37 14.01 -1.86
N GLY A 289 -14.45 14.07 -3.19
CA GLY A 289 -13.49 13.44 -4.10
C GLY A 289 -13.75 11.95 -4.39
N GLU A 290 -14.83 11.35 -3.87
CA GLU A 290 -15.37 10.12 -4.47
C GLU A 290 -16.14 10.49 -5.74
N GLU A 291 -15.75 9.92 -6.88
CA GLU A 291 -16.57 9.95 -8.09
C GLU A 291 -17.80 9.06 -7.87
N ASP A 292 -18.91 9.38 -8.54
CA ASP A 292 -20.05 8.46 -8.58
C ASP A 292 -19.55 7.12 -9.15
N ASP A 293 -19.71 6.03 -8.39
CA ASP A 293 -19.31 4.72 -8.87
C ASP A 293 -20.18 4.37 -10.08
N ASP A 294 -19.55 4.00 -11.20
CA ASP A 294 -20.28 3.53 -12.37
C ASP A 294 -21.16 2.33 -11.97
N ALA A 295 -22.44 2.37 -12.40
CA ALA A 295 -23.35 1.26 -12.22
C ALA A 295 -22.73 -0.04 -12.76
N ILE A 296 -22.77 -1.11 -11.97
CA ILE A 296 -22.18 -2.39 -12.35
C ILE A 296 -23.19 -3.24 -13.14
N PRO A 297 -22.72 -4.15 -14.02
CA PRO A 297 -23.61 -5.07 -14.74
C PRO A 297 -24.43 -5.95 -13.80
N THR A 298 -25.68 -6.20 -14.17
CA THR A 298 -26.61 -7.07 -13.42
C THR A 298 -26.56 -8.54 -13.87
N THR A 299 -25.50 -8.93 -14.60
CA THR A 299 -25.35 -10.27 -15.17
C THR A 299 -25.51 -11.37 -14.12
N GLY A 300 -26.28 -12.42 -14.45
CA GLY A 300 -26.59 -13.52 -13.54
C GLY A 300 -27.83 -13.27 -12.66
N TYR A 301 -28.51 -12.13 -12.85
CA TYR A 301 -29.74 -11.79 -12.15
C TYR A 301 -30.79 -11.21 -13.09
N LYS A 302 -32.03 -11.64 -12.89
CA LYS A 302 -33.24 -11.11 -13.54
C LYS A 302 -34.29 -10.73 -12.51
N ASP A 303 -35.37 -10.08 -12.97
CA ASP A 303 -36.49 -9.66 -12.13
C ASP A 303 -36.03 -8.86 -10.90
N ILE A 304 -35.05 -7.97 -11.10
CA ILE A 304 -34.47 -7.19 -10.00
C ILE A 304 -35.48 -6.14 -9.53
N VAL A 305 -35.72 -6.13 -8.23
CA VAL A 305 -36.56 -5.14 -7.56
C VAL A 305 -35.74 -4.44 -6.49
N ALA A 306 -35.51 -3.15 -6.70
CA ALA A 306 -34.81 -2.28 -5.77
C ALA A 306 -35.80 -1.57 -4.84
N PHE A 307 -35.52 -1.59 -3.54
CA PHE A 307 -36.36 -0.96 -2.52
C PHE A 307 -35.83 0.45 -2.19
N ASN A 308 -35.72 1.33 -3.19
CA ASN A 308 -35.10 2.66 -3.06
C ASN A 308 -35.72 3.53 -1.95
N GLN A 309 -37.04 3.41 -1.73
CA GLN A 309 -37.76 4.08 -0.64
C GLN A 309 -37.27 3.60 0.74
N VAL A 310 -36.94 2.32 0.88
CA VAL A 310 -36.36 1.76 2.11
C VAL A 310 -34.96 2.30 2.33
N SER A 311 -34.09 2.27 1.32
CA SER A 311 -32.73 2.82 1.41
C SER A 311 -32.74 4.30 1.83
N ARG A 312 -33.60 5.11 1.20
CA ARG A 312 -33.77 6.54 1.53
C ARG A 312 -34.29 6.73 2.96
N TYR A 313 -35.30 5.98 3.37
CA TYR A 313 -35.80 6.03 4.75
C TYR A 313 -34.71 5.70 5.78
N LEU A 314 -33.92 4.65 5.53
CA LEU A 314 -32.81 4.27 6.41
C LEU A 314 -31.76 5.39 6.50
N TYR A 315 -31.46 6.05 5.38
CA TYR A 315 -30.54 7.18 5.35
C TYR A 315 -31.06 8.39 6.11
N ASP A 316 -32.30 8.80 5.88
CA ASP A 316 -32.94 9.92 6.56
C ASP A 316 -33.08 9.67 8.07
N ASN A 317 -33.20 8.40 8.46
CA ASN A 317 -33.33 7.96 9.85
C ASN A 317 -32.04 7.30 10.39
N ARG A 318 -30.88 7.57 9.80
CA ARG A 318 -29.61 6.92 10.18
C ARG A 318 -29.25 7.07 11.65
N ALA A 319 -29.63 8.21 12.25
CA ALA A 319 -29.45 8.50 13.67
C ALA A 319 -30.48 7.82 14.61
N ALA A 320 -31.57 7.28 14.07
CA ALA A 320 -32.61 6.62 14.86
C ALA A 320 -32.18 5.23 15.36
N SER A 321 -32.93 4.72 16.33
CA SER A 321 -32.74 3.36 16.85
C SER A 321 -32.95 2.30 15.75
N ASN A 322 -32.35 1.12 15.92
CA ASN A 322 -32.58 0.02 14.98
C ASN A 322 -34.05 -0.42 14.96
N ASP A 323 -34.76 -0.36 16.09
CA ASP A 323 -36.17 -0.73 16.17
C ASP A 323 -37.05 0.23 15.35
N THR A 324 -36.80 1.54 15.46
CA THR A 324 -37.45 2.57 14.63
C THR A 324 -37.18 2.35 13.14
N LYS A 325 -35.93 2.03 12.79
CA LYS A 325 -35.55 1.73 11.41
C LYS A 325 -36.29 0.49 10.88
N ILE A 326 -36.32 -0.60 11.64
CA ILE A 326 -37.00 -1.83 11.23
C ILE A 326 -38.51 -1.67 11.12
N ALA A 327 -39.14 -0.92 12.01
CA ALA A 327 -40.57 -0.63 11.91
C ALA A 327 -40.93 0.10 10.60
N GLY A 328 -40.13 1.11 10.23
CA GLY A 328 -40.32 1.81 8.96
C GLY A 328 -40.00 0.97 7.73
N VAL A 329 -38.95 0.13 7.78
CA VAL A 329 -38.64 -0.85 6.71
C VAL A 329 -39.85 -1.75 6.46
N LYS A 330 -40.45 -2.33 7.51
CA LYS A 330 -41.65 -3.19 7.38
C LYS A 330 -42.80 -2.45 6.69
N LYS A 331 -43.12 -1.24 7.16
CA LYS A 331 -44.20 -0.41 6.61
C LYS A 331 -43.99 -0.12 5.11
N LEU A 332 -42.75 0.21 4.71
CA LEU A 332 -42.42 0.54 3.33
C LEU A 332 -42.43 -0.70 2.42
N LEU A 333 -41.96 -1.85 2.90
CA LEU A 333 -42.05 -3.11 2.16
C LEU A 333 -43.51 -3.51 1.93
N ASP A 334 -44.35 -3.42 2.97
CA ASP A 334 -45.77 -3.75 2.88
C ASP A 334 -46.50 -2.79 1.92
N ALA A 335 -46.20 -1.48 1.99
CA ALA A 335 -46.73 -0.48 1.06
C ALA A 335 -46.31 -0.72 -0.40
N ALA A 336 -45.14 -1.31 -0.62
CA ALA A 336 -44.65 -1.72 -1.94
C ALA A 336 -45.25 -3.06 -2.41
N GLY A 337 -46.17 -3.67 -1.66
CA GLY A 337 -46.79 -4.96 -1.98
C GLY A 337 -45.97 -6.18 -1.57
N TYR A 338 -44.84 -5.98 -0.89
CA TYR A 338 -43.99 -7.06 -0.37
C TYR A 338 -44.37 -7.36 1.07
N THR A 339 -45.61 -7.79 1.32
CA THR A 339 -46.07 -8.22 2.65
C THR A 339 -45.21 -9.37 3.20
N GLN A 340 -45.31 -9.67 4.50
CA GLN A 340 -44.57 -10.82 5.07
C GLN A 340 -44.84 -12.12 4.29
N ALA A 341 -46.10 -12.41 3.97
CA ALA A 341 -46.47 -13.60 3.18
C ALA A 341 -45.81 -13.62 1.79
N LYS A 342 -45.70 -12.44 1.14
CA LYS A 342 -44.98 -12.34 -0.14
C LYS A 342 -43.49 -12.59 0.04
N ARG A 343 -42.86 -12.03 1.08
CA ARG A 343 -41.42 -12.23 1.38
C ARG A 343 -41.13 -13.69 1.75
N ASP A 344 -42.04 -14.35 2.45
CA ASP A 344 -41.93 -15.77 2.79
C ASP A 344 -41.99 -16.66 1.54
N SER A 345 -42.72 -16.26 0.50
CA SER A 345 -42.84 -17.03 -0.75
C SER A 345 -41.67 -16.84 -1.71
N MET A 346 -40.68 -15.99 -1.40
CA MET A 346 -39.59 -15.62 -2.31
C MET A 346 -38.38 -16.57 -2.22
N THR A 347 -38.62 -17.86 -2.44
CA THR A 347 -37.60 -18.93 -2.35
C THR A 347 -36.64 -18.94 -3.55
N ASP A 348 -37.07 -18.42 -4.70
CA ASP A 348 -36.31 -18.36 -5.96
C ASP A 348 -35.51 -17.05 -6.13
N TYR A 349 -35.57 -16.16 -5.13
CA TYR A 349 -34.86 -14.89 -5.12
C TYR A 349 -33.56 -14.96 -4.30
N LYS A 350 -32.65 -14.04 -4.59
CA LYS A 350 -31.47 -13.68 -3.78
C LYS A 350 -31.65 -12.30 -3.20
N LEU A 351 -31.22 -12.11 -1.96
CA LEU A 351 -31.28 -10.84 -1.25
C LEU A 351 -29.96 -10.08 -1.47
N GLY A 352 -30.05 -8.91 -2.09
CA GLY A 352 -28.99 -7.92 -2.12
C GLY A 352 -29.17 -6.94 -0.99
N ILE A 353 -28.23 -6.91 -0.04
CA ILE A 353 -28.28 -5.98 1.09
C ILE A 353 -26.87 -5.52 1.41
N TYR A 354 -26.67 -4.22 1.58
CA TYR A 354 -25.42 -3.65 2.08
C TYR A 354 -25.70 -2.43 2.93
N ASN A 355 -25.25 -2.47 4.19
CA ASN A 355 -25.44 -1.37 5.12
C ASN A 355 -24.15 -0.99 5.85
N ILE A 356 -23.79 0.28 5.76
CA ILE A 356 -22.97 1.01 6.72
C ILE A 356 -23.93 1.86 7.54
N ASN A 357 -24.07 1.55 8.83
CA ASN A 357 -25.11 2.16 9.66
C ASN A 357 -24.53 3.18 10.64
N ASN A 358 -24.31 4.40 10.16
CA ASN A 358 -23.94 5.57 10.97
C ASN A 358 -22.63 5.37 11.77
N ILE A 359 -21.60 4.88 11.09
CA ILE A 359 -20.32 4.51 11.70
C ILE A 359 -19.41 5.75 11.77
N PRO A 360 -18.79 6.08 12.91
CA PRO A 360 -17.85 7.20 13.00
C PRO A 360 -16.55 6.88 12.27
N VAL A 361 -16.09 7.82 11.44
CA VAL A 361 -14.89 7.65 10.64
C VAL A 361 -14.01 8.89 10.79
N SER A 362 -12.88 8.75 11.51
CA SER A 362 -12.10 9.91 11.98
C SER A 362 -11.55 10.82 10.88
N TYR A 363 -11.38 10.33 9.65
CA TYR A 363 -10.90 11.15 8.51
C TYR A 363 -12.03 11.87 7.77
N LEU A 364 -13.30 11.57 8.09
CA LEU A 364 -14.48 12.23 7.51
C LEU A 364 -14.99 13.40 8.35
N ASN A 365 -14.34 13.72 9.49
CA ASN A 365 -14.77 14.81 10.37
C ASN A 365 -14.86 16.17 9.65
N ASP A 366 -14.04 16.37 8.62
CA ASP A 366 -14.02 17.59 7.81
C ASP A 366 -14.86 17.47 6.53
N GLN A 367 -15.44 16.29 6.27
CA GLN A 367 -16.16 15.96 5.02
C GLN A 367 -17.65 15.70 5.23
N THR A 368 -18.08 15.37 6.45
CA THR A 368 -19.50 15.15 6.77
C THR A 368 -19.88 15.88 8.06
N PRO A 369 -21.10 16.45 8.18
CA PRO A 369 -21.48 17.28 9.33
C PRO A 369 -21.38 16.58 10.70
N ASP A 370 -21.43 15.26 10.74
CA ASP A 370 -21.37 14.45 11.96
C ASP A 370 -20.18 13.48 12.02
N GLY A 371 -19.27 13.53 11.04
CA GLY A 371 -18.09 12.66 10.95
C GLY A 371 -18.43 11.17 10.78
N LYS A 372 -19.66 10.85 10.35
CA LYS A 372 -20.14 9.48 10.21
C LYS A 372 -20.40 9.11 8.76
N LEU A 373 -20.22 7.82 8.49
CA LEU A 373 -20.52 7.20 7.23
C LEU A 373 -21.83 6.42 7.32
N ALA A 374 -22.69 6.63 6.33
CA ALA A 374 -23.90 5.86 6.12
C ALA A 374 -23.99 5.42 4.67
N TRP A 375 -24.42 4.19 4.43
CA TRP A 375 -24.63 3.62 3.11
C TRP A 375 -25.70 2.55 3.26
N TYR A 376 -26.81 2.65 2.55
CA TYR A 376 -27.89 1.68 2.64
C TYR A 376 -28.32 1.24 1.24
N SER A 377 -28.45 -0.06 1.05
CA SER A 377 -29.06 -0.63 -0.14
C SER A 377 -29.82 -1.91 0.18
N LEU A 378 -30.94 -2.10 -0.52
CA LEU A 378 -31.79 -3.28 -0.41
C LEU A 378 -32.43 -3.55 -1.77
N ALA A 379 -32.22 -4.76 -2.30
CA ALA A 379 -32.83 -5.24 -3.52
C ALA A 379 -33.00 -6.76 -3.47
N VAL A 380 -33.85 -7.29 -4.34
CA VAL A 380 -33.96 -8.74 -4.60
C VAL A 380 -33.82 -8.99 -6.09
N GLY A 381 -33.32 -10.15 -6.48
CA GLY A 381 -33.28 -10.59 -7.87
C GLY A 381 -33.29 -12.10 -7.96
N LYS A 382 -33.83 -12.66 -9.03
CA LYS A 382 -33.76 -14.11 -9.30
C LYS A 382 -32.42 -14.42 -9.94
N ALA A 383 -31.72 -15.43 -9.43
CA ALA A 383 -30.51 -15.92 -10.09
C ALA A 383 -30.90 -16.55 -11.46
N GLU A 384 -30.08 -16.30 -12.47
CA GLU A 384 -30.25 -16.90 -13.81
C GLU A 384 -29.71 -18.32 -13.92
#